data_AF-A0AA38WFW3-F1
#
_entry.id   AF-A0AA38WFW3-F1
#
_cell.length_a   1.000
_cell.length_b   1.000
_cell.length_c   1.000
_cell.angle_alpha   90.00
_cell.angle_beta   90.00
_cell.angle_gamma   90.00
#
_symmetry.space_group_name_H-M   'P 1'
#
loop_
_entity.id
_entity.type
_entity.pdbx_description
1 polymer ?
#
loop_
_entity_poly.entity_id
_entity_poly.type
_entity_poly.pdbx_seq_one_letter_code
_entity_poly.pdbx_strand_id
1 'polypeptide(L)'
;MSMYGRDPWGGPLEINTADSATDDDRSRNLNDFDRAALSRPLDETQQSWLLGPGEQKKKRYVDLGCIIVSRKIFVWTVGTILAVAFIAGIVTVIVKNVPRHHKKPPAPDNYTIALQKALRFFNAQKSGKLPKHNNVSWRGNSCLNDGKSDKSGAVIKDLVGGYYDAGDAIKFHFPKAFAMTMLSWSVIEYSAKYEAAGELAHVKEIIKWGTDYFLKTFNSTADTISQLVAQVDSQIFFQSEL
;
A
#
# COMPACT_ATOMS: atom_id res chain seq x y z
N MET A 1 -28.86 -27.98 20.69
CA MET A 1 -29.31 -26.58 20.64
C MET A 1 -28.51 -25.90 19.55
N SER A 2 -29.15 -25.49 18.45
CA SER A 2 -28.45 -24.91 17.29
C SER A 2 -28.24 -23.41 17.51
N MET A 3 -27.04 -22.90 17.22
CA MET A 3 -26.77 -21.47 17.10
C MET A 3 -26.15 -21.19 15.74
N TYR A 4 -26.89 -20.39 14.95
CA TYR A 4 -26.52 -19.97 13.61
C TYR A 4 -25.44 -18.88 13.64
N GLY A 5 -24.61 -18.86 12.61
CA GLY A 5 -23.77 -17.70 12.29
C GLY A 5 -24.62 -16.48 11.89
N ARG A 6 -24.03 -15.30 11.94
CA ARG A 6 -24.67 -14.03 11.58
C ARG A 6 -23.89 -13.37 10.44
N ASP A 7 -24.59 -13.06 9.37
CA ASP A 7 -24.03 -12.38 8.21
C ASP A 7 -23.90 -10.86 8.47
N PRO A 8 -22.89 -10.15 7.95
CA PRO A 8 -22.61 -8.77 8.41
C PRO A 8 -23.49 -7.68 7.80
N TRP A 9 -24.38 -8.00 6.85
CA TRP A 9 -25.08 -7.00 6.02
C TRP A 9 -26.58 -7.32 5.90
N GLY A 10 -27.34 -6.95 6.93
CA GLY A 10 -28.80 -6.98 6.95
C GLY A 10 -29.38 -5.69 7.52
N GLY A 11 -29.97 -4.86 6.67
CA GLY A 11 -30.63 -3.59 7.05
C GLY A 11 -31.40 -3.01 5.85
N PRO A 12 -32.67 -2.60 6.01
CA PRO A 12 -33.57 -2.29 4.89
C PRO A 12 -33.53 -0.82 4.48
N LEU A 13 -34.04 -0.53 3.28
CA LEU A 13 -34.52 0.80 2.91
C LEU A 13 -35.93 0.71 2.35
N GLU A 14 -36.82 1.52 2.94
CA GLU A 14 -38.24 1.56 2.63
C GLU A 14 -38.54 2.43 1.41
N ILE A 15 -39.64 2.11 0.72
CA ILE A 15 -40.26 2.97 -0.28
C ILE A 15 -41.17 3.96 0.43
N ASN A 16 -41.07 5.24 0.09
CA ASN A 16 -42.19 6.17 0.24
C ASN A 16 -42.38 6.99 -1.04
N THR A 17 -43.64 7.08 -1.43
CA THR A 17 -44.17 7.68 -2.66
C THR A 17 -44.62 9.13 -2.45
N ALA A 18 -45.12 9.75 -3.53
CA ALA A 18 -45.63 11.13 -3.66
C ALA A 18 -44.53 12.18 -4.00
N ASP A 19 -44.73 13.10 -4.96
CA ASP A 19 -45.89 13.28 -5.84
C ASP A 19 -45.55 14.06 -7.14
N SER A 20 -46.56 14.25 -7.99
CA SER A 20 -46.65 15.06 -9.22
C SER A 20 -46.17 14.45 -10.55
N ALA A 21 -46.80 14.72 -11.70
CA ALA A 21 -48.24 14.91 -12.06
C ALA A 21 -48.31 15.16 -13.59
N THR A 22 -49.49 14.97 -14.19
CA THR A 22 -49.85 15.21 -15.61
C THR A 22 -49.18 14.26 -16.63
N ASP A 23 -49.89 13.27 -17.18
CA ASP A 23 -51.01 13.32 -18.17
C ASP A 23 -50.49 13.53 -19.61
N ASP A 24 -51.02 12.90 -20.67
CA ASP A 24 -52.36 12.33 -20.81
C ASP A 24 -52.46 11.21 -21.90
N ASP A 25 -53.53 10.40 -21.83
CA ASP A 25 -54.28 9.70 -22.90
C ASP A 25 -53.59 9.01 -24.13
N ARG A 26 -54.12 7.96 -24.79
CA ARG A 26 -55.21 6.98 -24.54
C ARG A 26 -55.34 5.99 -25.70
N SER A 27 -55.23 4.69 -25.43
CA SER A 27 -55.45 3.63 -26.42
C SER A 27 -56.85 3.00 -26.29
N ARG A 28 -57.71 3.08 -27.32
CA ARG A 28 -58.85 2.15 -27.50
C ARG A 28 -59.16 1.86 -28.98
N ASN A 29 -59.45 0.58 -29.25
CA ASN A 29 -59.84 -0.01 -30.54
C ASN A 29 -61.02 0.71 -31.21
N LEU A 30 -61.07 0.67 -32.56
CA LEU A 30 -62.32 0.59 -33.32
C LEU A 30 -62.12 0.06 -34.75
N ASN A 31 -62.70 -1.11 -34.99
CA ASN A 31 -63.21 -1.71 -36.25
C ASN A 31 -62.31 -1.89 -37.49
N ASP A 32 -62.22 -3.16 -37.89
CA ASP A 32 -62.19 -3.60 -39.29
C ASP A 32 -63.23 -2.86 -40.14
N PHE A 33 -62.85 -2.49 -41.37
CA PHE A 33 -63.76 -2.51 -42.52
C PHE A 33 -62.97 -2.58 -43.83
N ASP A 34 -62.92 -3.78 -44.41
CA ASP A 34 -62.58 -3.96 -45.83
C ASP A 34 -63.59 -3.23 -46.72
N ARG A 35 -63.10 -2.49 -47.72
CA ARG A 35 -63.94 -1.97 -48.81
C ARG A 35 -63.22 -1.95 -50.16
N ALA A 36 -62.77 -3.12 -50.58
CA ALA A 36 -62.48 -3.41 -51.98
C ALA A 36 -63.78 -3.58 -52.79
N ALA A 37 -64.38 -2.46 -53.23
CA ALA A 37 -65.56 -2.37 -54.12
C ALA A 37 -65.77 -0.86 -54.46
N LEU A 38 -65.84 -0.33 -55.69
CA LEU A 38 -66.11 -0.77 -57.08
C LEU A 38 -65.59 0.37 -58.04
N SER A 39 -65.40 0.26 -59.36
CA SER A 39 -65.40 -0.87 -60.32
C SER A 39 -64.94 -0.45 -61.73
N ARG A 40 -64.34 -1.39 -62.48
CA ARG A 40 -64.40 -1.53 -63.96
C ARG A 40 -63.66 -0.50 -64.86
N PRO A 41 -63.46 -0.79 -66.17
CA PRO A 41 -62.18 -0.56 -66.85
C PRO A 41 -62.20 0.58 -67.87
N LEU A 42 -61.03 0.92 -68.42
CA LEU A 42 -60.87 1.18 -69.85
C LEU A 42 -59.42 0.95 -70.28
N ASP A 43 -59.21 0.08 -71.28
CA ASP A 43 -58.03 0.14 -72.15
C ASP A 43 -58.18 1.33 -73.14
N GLU A 44 -57.22 1.48 -74.05
CA GLU A 44 -57.37 2.30 -75.28
C GLU A 44 -57.51 3.83 -75.11
N THR A 45 -56.67 4.43 -74.26
CA THR A 45 -56.04 5.74 -74.60
C THR A 45 -54.53 5.62 -74.73
N GLN A 46 -54.11 4.53 -75.38
CA GLN A 46 -52.95 4.59 -76.27
C GLN A 46 -53.09 5.81 -77.19
N GLN A 47 -51.95 6.46 -77.48
CA GLN A 47 -51.78 7.39 -78.60
C GLN A 47 -52.67 8.66 -78.57
N SER A 48 -52.16 9.72 -77.93
CA SER A 48 -51.59 10.81 -78.74
C SER A 48 -50.71 11.76 -77.91
N TRP A 49 -49.42 11.78 -78.25
CA TRP A 49 -48.57 12.96 -78.33
C TRP A 49 -48.92 14.20 -77.48
N LEU A 50 -48.15 14.46 -76.41
CA LEU A 50 -47.58 15.79 -76.13
C LEU A 50 -46.42 15.70 -75.11
N LEU A 51 -45.26 16.17 -75.55
CA LEU A 51 -43.94 16.02 -74.93
C LEU A 51 -43.82 16.60 -73.51
N GLY A 52 -43.17 15.85 -72.62
CA GLY A 52 -42.64 16.30 -71.32
C GLY A 52 -41.27 15.64 -71.06
N PRO A 53 -40.32 16.30 -70.37
CA PRO A 53 -38.91 15.90 -70.39
C PRO A 53 -38.65 14.60 -69.61
N GLY A 54 -37.70 13.80 -70.09
CA GLY A 54 -37.40 12.49 -69.52
C GLY A 54 -36.86 12.54 -68.09
N GLU A 55 -37.62 12.04 -67.12
CA GLU A 55 -37.10 11.73 -65.80
C GLU A 55 -36.04 10.62 -65.88
N GLN A 56 -34.77 10.99 -65.67
CA GLN A 56 -33.73 10.00 -65.46
C GLN A 56 -33.95 9.26 -64.13
N LYS A 57 -34.45 8.02 -64.21
CA LYS A 57 -34.49 7.07 -63.08
C LYS A 57 -33.07 6.85 -62.54
N LYS A 58 -32.69 7.62 -61.51
CA LYS A 58 -31.40 7.51 -60.81
C LYS A 58 -31.25 6.08 -60.26
N LYS A 59 -30.32 5.31 -60.85
CA LYS A 59 -30.00 3.94 -60.43
C LYS A 59 -29.73 3.91 -58.92
N ARG A 60 -30.54 3.13 -58.18
CA ARG A 60 -30.58 3.11 -56.70
C ARG A 60 -29.82 1.93 -56.07
N TYR A 61 -29.02 1.26 -56.88
CA TYR A 61 -28.20 0.08 -56.56
C TYR A 61 -26.80 0.27 -57.14
N VAL A 62 -25.82 -0.38 -56.53
CA VAL A 62 -24.41 -0.38 -56.97
C VAL A 62 -24.01 -1.85 -57.14
N ASP A 63 -23.61 -2.23 -58.35
CA ASP A 63 -23.19 -3.61 -58.64
C ASP A 63 -21.70 -3.78 -58.35
N LEU A 64 -21.38 -4.73 -57.45
CA LEU A 64 -20.03 -5.25 -57.25
C LEU A 64 -20.00 -6.73 -57.68
N GLY A 65 -20.11 -6.97 -58.99
CA GLY A 65 -19.79 -8.24 -59.67
C GLY A 65 -20.72 -9.44 -59.42
N CYS A 66 -21.18 -9.67 -58.19
CA CYS A 66 -22.01 -10.83 -57.81
C CYS A 66 -23.08 -10.56 -56.74
N ILE A 67 -23.19 -9.35 -56.16
CA ILE A 67 -24.17 -9.06 -55.10
C ILE A 67 -24.81 -7.67 -55.32
N ILE A 68 -26.14 -7.65 -55.49
CA ILE A 68 -26.95 -6.42 -55.60
C ILE A 68 -27.28 -5.90 -54.19
N VAL A 69 -26.59 -4.86 -53.74
CA VAL A 69 -26.86 -4.20 -52.44
C VAL A 69 -27.54 -2.85 -52.67
N SER A 70 -28.58 -2.54 -51.87
CA SER A 70 -29.25 -1.24 -51.98
C SER A 70 -28.29 -0.12 -51.58
N ARG A 71 -28.30 0.99 -52.33
CA ARG A 71 -27.39 2.12 -52.09
C ARG A 71 -27.53 2.71 -50.68
N LYS A 72 -28.70 2.58 -50.05
CA LYS A 72 -28.91 2.97 -48.65
C LYS A 72 -28.16 2.06 -47.67
N ILE A 73 -28.30 0.75 -47.82
CA ILE A 73 -27.63 -0.23 -46.94
C ILE A 73 -26.11 -0.11 -47.09
N PHE A 74 -25.60 -0.01 -48.33
CA PHE A 74 -24.17 0.17 -48.59
C PHE A 74 -23.59 1.45 -47.97
N VAL A 75 -24.31 2.58 -48.06
CA VAL A 75 -23.87 3.84 -47.41
C VAL A 75 -23.90 3.72 -45.88
N TRP A 76 -24.87 3.01 -45.31
CA TRP A 76 -24.92 2.76 -43.86
C TRP A 76 -23.79 1.84 -43.38
N THR A 77 -23.48 0.75 -44.10
CA THR A 77 -22.37 -0.16 -43.71
C THR A 77 -21.00 0.50 -43.86
N VAL A 78 -20.77 1.27 -44.92
CA VAL A 78 -19.54 2.07 -45.05
C VAL A 78 -19.48 3.13 -43.94
N GLY A 79 -20.60 3.78 -43.63
CA GLY A 79 -20.70 4.76 -42.54
C GLY A 79 -20.37 4.18 -41.15
N THR A 80 -20.89 2.99 -40.80
CA THR A 80 -20.59 2.34 -39.52
C THR A 80 -19.15 1.87 -39.43
N ILE A 81 -18.57 1.33 -40.51
CA ILE A 81 -17.15 0.94 -40.55
C ILE A 81 -16.25 2.17 -40.33
N LEU A 82 -16.54 3.29 -41.00
CA LEU A 82 -15.80 4.54 -40.80
C LEU A 82 -15.94 5.10 -39.39
N ALA A 83 -17.15 5.04 -38.80
CA ALA A 83 -17.37 5.46 -37.42
C ALA A 83 -16.59 4.61 -36.41
N VAL A 84 -16.59 3.28 -36.58
CA VAL A 84 -15.81 2.35 -35.72
C VAL A 84 -14.31 2.61 -35.88
N ALA A 85 -13.80 2.79 -37.10
CA ALA A 85 -12.41 3.13 -37.35
C ALA A 85 -12.00 4.47 -36.72
N PHE A 86 -12.89 5.47 -36.76
CA PHE A 86 -12.67 6.77 -36.12
C PHE A 86 -12.64 6.68 -34.59
N ILE A 87 -13.55 5.93 -33.98
CA ILE A 87 -13.56 5.66 -32.53
C ILE A 87 -12.28 4.92 -32.11
N ALA A 88 -11.87 3.89 -32.84
CA ALA A 88 -10.62 3.18 -32.58
C ALA A 88 -9.40 4.12 -32.70
N GLY A 89 -9.38 4.99 -33.71
CA GLY A 89 -8.39 6.05 -33.87
C GLY A 89 -8.30 6.96 -32.65
N ILE A 90 -9.43 7.51 -32.19
CA ILE A 90 -9.51 8.35 -30.98
C ILE A 90 -8.97 7.60 -29.76
N VAL A 91 -9.36 6.35 -29.53
CA VAL A 91 -8.89 5.54 -28.40
C VAL A 91 -7.36 5.38 -28.46
N THR A 92 -6.77 5.10 -29.64
CA THR A 92 -5.31 4.99 -29.77
C THR A 92 -4.59 6.31 -29.52
N VAL A 93 -5.16 7.45 -29.94
CA VAL A 93 -4.60 8.78 -29.66
C VAL A 93 -4.65 9.08 -28.17
N ILE A 94 -5.77 8.80 -27.49
CA ILE A 94 -5.89 8.96 -26.04
C ILE A 94 -4.86 8.07 -25.32
N VAL A 95 -4.79 6.77 -25.61
CA VAL A 95 -3.85 5.85 -24.96
C VAL A 95 -2.38 6.22 -25.19
N LYS A 96 -2.06 6.88 -26.32
CA LYS A 96 -0.69 7.32 -26.65
C LYS A 96 -0.34 8.70 -26.08
N ASN A 97 -1.33 9.60 -25.92
CA ASN A 97 -1.13 10.94 -25.36
C ASN A 97 -1.41 11.03 -23.84
N VAL A 98 -2.05 10.03 -23.23
CA VAL A 98 -2.16 9.94 -21.76
C VAL A 98 -0.76 9.88 -21.18
N PRO A 99 -0.37 10.83 -20.28
CA PRO A 99 0.95 10.85 -19.69
C PRO A 99 1.11 9.64 -18.77
N ARG A 100 1.75 8.59 -19.29
CA ARG A 100 2.18 7.41 -18.53
C ARG A 100 3.06 7.88 -17.39
N HIS A 101 2.48 7.93 -16.19
CA HIS A 101 3.19 8.23 -14.95
C HIS A 101 4.22 7.13 -14.71
N HIS A 102 5.43 7.36 -15.22
CA HIS A 102 6.60 6.61 -14.81
C HIS A 102 6.75 6.86 -13.33
N LYS A 103 6.62 5.81 -12.51
CA LYS A 103 7.00 5.88 -11.10
C LYS A 103 8.46 6.32 -11.08
N LYS A 104 8.72 7.54 -10.62
CA LYS A 104 10.10 7.97 -10.34
C LYS A 104 10.69 6.94 -9.36
N PRO A 105 11.96 6.55 -9.49
CA PRO A 105 12.61 5.82 -8.41
C PRO A 105 12.43 6.61 -7.10
N PRO A 106 12.25 5.93 -5.95
CA PRO A 106 12.23 6.62 -4.68
C PRO A 106 13.51 7.46 -4.52
N ALA A 107 13.42 8.54 -3.74
CA ALA A 107 14.62 9.30 -3.37
C ALA A 107 15.65 8.34 -2.72
N PRO A 108 16.96 8.53 -2.96
CA PRO A 108 17.99 7.62 -2.46
C PRO A 108 17.84 7.40 -0.95
N ASP A 109 17.98 6.14 -0.53
CA ASP A 109 17.49 5.67 0.77
C ASP A 109 18.14 6.39 1.96
N ASN A 110 17.39 7.31 2.57
CA ASN A 110 17.73 7.95 3.84
C ASN A 110 17.82 6.95 5.01
N TYR A 111 17.44 5.69 4.81
CA TYR A 111 17.52 4.63 5.81
C TYR A 111 18.95 4.34 6.28
N THR A 112 19.97 4.47 5.43
CA THR A 112 21.37 4.33 5.86
C THR A 112 21.75 5.41 6.87
N ILE A 113 21.37 6.67 6.60
CA ILE A 113 21.60 7.80 7.52
C ILE A 113 20.78 7.63 8.80
N ALA A 114 19.54 7.12 8.70
CA ALA A 114 18.70 6.83 9.86
C ALA A 114 19.31 5.72 10.74
N LEU A 115 19.80 4.64 10.14
CA LEU A 115 20.46 3.53 10.82
C LEU A 115 21.73 3.99 11.55
N GLN A 116 22.58 4.76 10.87
CA GLN A 116 23.79 5.37 11.46
C GLN A 116 23.45 6.22 12.69
N LYS A 117 22.39 7.04 12.61
CA LYS A 117 21.91 7.85 13.74
C LYS A 117 21.33 7.00 14.87
N ALA A 118 20.57 5.94 14.55
CA ALA A 118 20.00 5.02 15.52
C ALA A 118 21.08 4.22 16.28
N LEU A 119 22.14 3.78 15.60
CA LEU A 119 23.28 3.13 16.26
C LEU A 119 24.09 4.14 17.10
N ARG A 120 24.27 5.37 16.60
CA ARG A 120 24.94 6.45 17.35
C ARG A 120 24.19 6.84 18.65
N PHE A 121 22.87 6.66 18.72
CA PHE A 121 22.11 6.83 19.97
C PHE A 121 22.62 5.87 21.07
N PHE A 122 22.90 4.60 20.75
CA PHE A 122 23.49 3.69 21.75
C PHE A 122 24.85 4.18 22.26
N ASN A 123 25.74 4.66 21.37
CA ASN A 123 27.00 5.28 21.81
C ASN A 123 26.80 6.49 22.74
N ALA A 124 25.72 7.25 22.54
CA ALA A 124 25.33 8.36 23.40
C ALA A 124 24.76 7.90 24.76
N GLN A 125 24.30 6.65 24.88
CA GLN A 125 23.80 6.03 26.13
C GLN A 125 24.83 5.19 26.90
N LYS A 126 26.02 4.89 26.35
CA LYS A 126 27.04 4.08 27.05
C LYS A 126 27.45 4.69 28.40
N SER A 127 27.44 3.90 29.47
CA SER A 127 27.87 4.29 30.82
C SER A 127 29.20 3.60 31.16
N GLY A 128 30.04 4.20 32.03
CA GLY A 128 31.34 3.64 32.41
C GLY A 128 32.53 4.32 31.73
N LYS A 129 33.64 3.58 31.57
CA LYS A 129 34.85 4.07 30.89
C LYS A 129 34.72 3.90 29.37
N LEU A 130 34.45 4.99 28.65
CA LEU A 130 34.14 4.95 27.23
C LEU A 130 35.34 4.51 26.36
N PRO A 131 35.11 3.80 25.25
CA PRO A 131 36.13 3.55 24.24
C PRO A 131 36.67 4.85 23.65
N LYS A 132 37.96 4.89 23.28
CA LYS A 132 38.60 6.06 22.66
C LYS A 132 37.90 6.54 21.38
N HIS A 133 37.19 5.64 20.68
CA HIS A 133 36.52 5.89 19.41
C HIS A 133 34.99 5.80 19.51
N ASN A 134 34.39 6.35 20.57
CA ASN A 134 32.93 6.31 20.79
C ASN A 134 32.09 7.16 19.78
N ASN A 135 32.72 7.96 18.92
CA ASN A 135 32.07 8.82 17.91
C ASN A 135 31.00 9.80 18.46
N VAL A 136 31.04 10.10 19.77
CA VAL A 136 30.18 11.06 20.47
C VAL A 136 31.07 11.93 21.38
N SER A 137 31.46 13.12 20.90
CA SER A 137 32.49 13.97 21.51
C SER A 137 32.10 14.62 22.84
N TRP A 138 30.79 14.80 23.08
CA TRP A 138 30.26 15.42 24.31
C TRP A 138 30.01 14.41 25.44
N ARG A 139 30.24 13.11 25.20
CA ARG A 139 30.15 12.05 26.22
C ARG A 139 31.53 11.76 26.80
N GLY A 140 31.65 11.86 28.11
CA GLY A 140 32.84 11.45 28.88
C GLY A 140 32.60 10.19 29.71
N ASN A 141 33.67 9.73 30.38
CA ASN A 141 33.61 8.63 31.35
C ASN A 141 32.66 8.99 32.50
N SER A 142 31.81 8.04 32.91
CA SER A 142 30.81 8.24 33.97
C SER A 142 30.67 6.97 34.81
N CYS A 143 30.02 7.05 35.98
CA CYS A 143 29.58 5.87 36.75
C CYS A 143 30.71 4.83 37.00
N LEU A 144 31.92 5.33 37.33
CA LEU A 144 33.12 4.50 37.50
C LEU A 144 33.18 3.78 38.87
N ASN A 145 32.18 3.94 39.71
CA ASN A 145 32.10 3.36 41.06
C ASN A 145 30.89 2.43 41.26
N ASP A 146 30.11 2.18 40.20
CA ASP A 146 28.96 1.29 40.22
C ASP A 146 29.37 -0.12 40.67
N GLY A 147 28.63 -0.66 41.65
CA GLY A 147 28.91 -1.95 42.30
C GLY A 147 29.98 -1.90 43.41
N LYS A 148 30.83 -0.86 43.49
CA LYS A 148 31.90 -0.77 44.50
C LYS A 148 31.42 -0.36 45.89
N SER A 149 30.28 0.33 45.96
CA SER A 149 29.68 0.80 47.21
C SER A 149 28.84 -0.26 47.92
N ASP A 150 28.67 -1.45 47.32
CA ASP A 150 27.83 -2.48 47.90
C ASP A 150 28.47 -3.11 49.14
N LYS A 151 27.83 -2.89 50.29
CA LYS A 151 28.21 -3.43 51.60
C LYS A 151 27.43 -4.69 51.96
N SER A 152 26.48 -5.13 51.12
CA SER A 152 25.62 -6.30 51.37
C SER A 152 26.35 -7.64 51.34
N GLY A 153 27.60 -7.66 50.86
CA GLY A 153 28.40 -8.87 50.70
C GLY A 153 28.23 -9.57 49.36
N ALA A 154 27.48 -8.99 48.41
CA ALA A 154 27.36 -9.50 47.06
C ALA A 154 28.73 -9.77 46.41
N VAL A 155 28.82 -10.87 45.67
CA VAL A 155 30.01 -11.26 44.89
C VAL A 155 30.28 -10.24 43.75
N ILE A 156 29.25 -9.50 43.37
CA ILE A 156 29.20 -8.62 42.20
C ILE A 156 29.68 -7.21 42.58
N LYS A 157 30.95 -6.90 42.29
CA LYS A 157 31.62 -5.66 42.77
C LYS A 157 32.07 -4.67 41.67
N ASP A 158 31.94 -5.05 40.41
CA ASP A 158 32.17 -4.16 39.26
C ASP A 158 30.93 -4.14 38.38
N LEU A 159 30.21 -3.03 38.37
CA LEU A 159 29.05 -2.79 37.49
C LEU A 159 29.27 -1.53 36.62
N VAL A 160 30.54 -1.20 36.37
CA VAL A 160 30.94 -0.15 35.43
C VAL A 160 30.75 -0.68 34.01
N GLY A 161 30.03 0.07 33.17
CA GLY A 161 29.69 -0.33 31.80
C GLY A 161 28.19 -0.22 31.49
N GLY A 162 27.79 -0.83 30.38
CA GLY A 162 26.39 -0.95 29.95
C GLY A 162 25.81 0.35 29.40
N TYR A 163 24.48 0.42 29.36
CA TYR A 163 23.71 1.58 28.90
C TYR A 163 22.89 2.20 30.04
N TYR A 164 22.72 3.52 29.98
CA TYR A 164 21.61 4.22 30.63
C TYR A 164 20.30 3.92 29.90
N ASP A 165 19.19 3.87 30.62
CA ASP A 165 17.91 3.44 30.06
C ASP A 165 17.26 4.51 29.19
N ALA A 166 17.07 5.73 29.73
CA ALA A 166 16.39 6.82 29.04
C ALA A 166 17.17 8.15 29.16
N GLY A 167 16.50 9.23 29.56
CA GLY A 167 17.11 10.55 29.80
C GLY A 167 17.75 10.70 31.18
N ASP A 168 17.75 9.64 31.97
CA ASP A 168 18.26 9.55 33.33
C ASP A 168 19.62 8.82 33.39
N ALA A 169 20.19 8.71 34.60
CA ALA A 169 21.45 8.02 34.84
C ALA A 169 21.26 6.58 35.37
N ILE A 170 20.02 6.06 35.39
CA ILE A 170 19.70 4.74 35.92
C ILE A 170 19.97 3.67 34.86
N LYS A 171 20.40 2.50 35.31
CA LYS A 171 20.58 1.29 34.50
C LYS A 171 19.48 0.29 34.85
N PHE A 172 18.34 0.36 34.19
CA PHE A 172 17.37 -0.73 34.23
C PHE A 172 17.84 -1.89 33.33
N HIS A 173 17.76 -3.14 33.80
CA HIS A 173 18.31 -4.29 33.06
C HIS A 173 17.29 -4.91 32.12
N PHE A 174 16.01 -4.94 32.50
CA PHE A 174 14.93 -5.52 31.69
C PHE A 174 14.75 -4.84 30.31
N PRO A 175 14.51 -3.51 30.21
CA PRO A 175 14.43 -2.80 28.93
C PRO A 175 15.74 -2.90 28.11
N LYS A 176 16.89 -2.86 28.78
CA LYS A 176 18.21 -3.06 28.15
C LYS A 176 18.37 -4.47 27.55
N ALA A 177 17.89 -5.51 28.23
CA ALA A 177 17.96 -6.89 27.76
C ALA A 177 17.05 -7.10 26.54
N PHE A 178 15.86 -6.49 26.55
CA PHE A 178 14.99 -6.41 25.38
C PHE A 178 15.68 -5.69 24.21
N ALA A 179 16.28 -4.52 24.43
CA ALA A 179 16.98 -3.75 23.40
C ALA A 179 18.16 -4.53 22.78
N MET A 180 18.98 -5.21 23.60
CA MET A 180 20.09 -6.03 23.12
C MET A 180 19.61 -7.26 22.35
N THR A 181 18.51 -7.88 22.78
CA THR A 181 17.87 -9.00 22.06
C THR A 181 17.37 -8.55 20.69
N MET A 182 16.64 -7.43 20.62
CA MET A 182 16.12 -6.88 19.36
C MET A 182 17.22 -6.44 18.39
N LEU A 183 18.29 -5.80 18.88
CA LEU A 183 19.47 -5.51 18.05
C LEU A 183 20.10 -6.80 17.52
N SER A 184 20.33 -7.79 18.38
CA SER A 184 20.93 -9.07 17.99
C SER A 184 20.10 -9.80 16.93
N TRP A 185 18.78 -9.87 17.11
CA TRP A 185 17.87 -10.43 16.11
C TRP A 185 17.92 -9.66 14.79
N SER A 186 17.92 -8.33 14.82
CA SER A 186 18.03 -7.52 13.59
C SER A 186 19.33 -7.78 12.83
N VAL A 187 20.44 -8.07 13.52
CA VAL A 187 21.73 -8.41 12.91
C VAL A 187 21.74 -9.84 12.35
N ILE A 188 21.07 -10.79 13.01
CA ILE A 188 20.89 -12.15 12.48
C ILE A 188 20.09 -12.10 11.16
N GLU A 189 18.96 -11.40 11.16
CA GLU A 189 18.03 -11.31 10.03
C GLU A 189 18.59 -10.48 8.85
N TYR A 190 19.26 -9.37 9.15
CA TYR A 190 19.67 -8.37 8.14
C TYR A 190 21.18 -8.13 8.07
N SER A 191 22.01 -9.08 8.49
CA SER A 191 23.49 -9.02 8.48
C SER A 191 24.08 -8.38 7.22
N ALA A 192 23.69 -8.86 6.04
CA ALA A 192 24.16 -8.35 4.74
C ALA A 192 23.78 -6.87 4.48
N LYS A 193 22.66 -6.38 5.05
CA LYS A 193 22.27 -4.96 4.94
C LYS A 193 23.11 -4.08 5.88
N TYR A 194 23.41 -4.57 7.09
CA TYR A 194 24.35 -3.91 7.99
C TYR A 194 25.76 -3.84 7.39
N GLU A 195 26.18 -4.87 6.66
CA GLU A 195 27.46 -4.89 5.94
C GLU A 195 27.47 -3.90 4.77
N ALA A 196 26.44 -3.91 3.93
CA ALA A 196 26.29 -2.94 2.84
C ALA A 196 26.19 -1.48 3.32
N ALA A 197 25.68 -1.25 4.54
CA ALA A 197 25.66 0.06 5.19
C ALA A 197 26.99 0.46 5.86
N GLY A 198 27.97 -0.44 5.96
CA GLY A 198 29.24 -0.24 6.69
C GLY A 198 29.12 -0.29 8.21
N GLU A 199 27.95 -0.64 8.75
CA GLU A 199 27.61 -0.54 10.18
C GLU A 199 27.69 -1.88 10.93
N LEU A 200 27.95 -3.00 10.26
CA LEU A 200 27.97 -4.35 10.86
C LEU A 200 28.96 -4.48 12.04
N ALA A 201 30.13 -3.85 11.96
CA ALA A 201 31.09 -3.84 13.06
C ALA A 201 30.59 -3.00 14.24
N HIS A 202 29.98 -1.84 13.96
CA HIS A 202 29.50 -0.91 14.96
C HIS A 202 28.30 -1.46 15.76
N VAL A 203 27.32 -2.09 15.10
CA VAL A 203 26.21 -2.76 15.79
C VAL A 203 26.68 -3.95 16.62
N LYS A 204 27.70 -4.70 16.16
CA LYS A 204 28.33 -5.76 16.95
C LYS A 204 29.02 -5.23 18.21
N GLU A 205 29.72 -4.09 18.13
CA GLU A 205 30.27 -3.43 19.32
C GLU A 205 29.18 -2.92 20.28
N ILE A 206 28.06 -2.41 19.76
CA ILE A 206 26.93 -1.97 20.58
C ILE A 206 26.33 -3.16 21.35
N ILE A 207 26.08 -4.27 20.68
CA ILE A 207 25.58 -5.51 21.30
C ILE A 207 26.58 -6.01 22.33
N LYS A 208 27.86 -6.14 21.96
CA LYS A 208 28.93 -6.60 22.85
C LYS A 208 29.05 -5.74 24.11
N TRP A 209 28.96 -4.42 23.99
CA TRP A 209 29.01 -3.52 25.15
C TRP A 209 27.84 -3.75 26.14
N GLY A 210 26.66 -4.11 25.63
CA GLY A 210 25.51 -4.46 26.45
C GLY A 210 25.60 -5.85 27.08
N THR A 211 26.06 -6.85 26.32
CA THR A 211 26.19 -8.23 26.82
C THR A 211 27.39 -8.43 27.75
N ASP A 212 28.52 -7.78 27.48
CA ASP A 212 29.67 -7.71 28.42
C ASP A 212 29.26 -7.11 29.76
N TYR A 213 28.32 -6.16 29.77
CA TYR A 213 27.75 -5.63 31.01
C TYR A 213 26.88 -6.68 31.72
N PHE A 214 26.01 -7.41 31.01
CA PHE A 214 25.19 -8.47 31.63
C PHE A 214 26.02 -9.60 32.24
N LEU A 215 27.17 -9.96 31.66
CA LEU A 215 28.08 -10.94 32.28
C LEU A 215 28.65 -10.48 33.63
N LYS A 216 28.57 -9.18 33.95
CA LYS A 216 28.91 -8.64 35.28
C LYS A 216 27.75 -8.66 36.26
N THR A 217 26.50 -8.82 35.83
CA THR A 217 25.32 -8.66 36.70
C THR A 217 24.97 -9.91 37.50
N PHE A 218 25.72 -11.00 37.31
CA PHE A 218 25.65 -12.25 38.05
C PHE A 218 27.07 -12.85 38.15
N ASN A 219 27.26 -13.89 38.98
CA ASN A 219 28.52 -14.63 38.96
C ASN A 219 28.58 -15.57 37.75
N SER A 220 29.13 -15.09 36.63
CA SER A 220 29.28 -15.87 35.40
C SER A 220 30.30 -17.03 35.47
N THR A 221 30.91 -17.27 36.63
CA THR A 221 31.86 -18.38 36.87
C THR A 221 31.33 -19.44 37.85
N ALA A 222 30.13 -19.26 38.40
CA ALA A 222 29.49 -20.25 39.25
C ALA A 222 28.63 -21.22 38.45
N ASP A 223 28.51 -22.47 38.92
CA ASP A 223 27.65 -23.50 38.33
C ASP A 223 26.15 -23.17 38.47
N THR A 224 25.79 -22.28 39.39
CA THR A 224 24.41 -21.83 39.63
C THR A 224 24.33 -20.32 39.81
N ILE A 225 23.26 -19.71 39.28
CA ILE A 225 22.98 -18.28 39.41
C ILE A 225 21.91 -18.11 40.49
N SER A 226 22.32 -17.79 41.72
CA SER A 226 21.43 -17.49 42.85
C SER A 226 21.14 -16.00 43.03
N GLN A 227 21.94 -15.13 42.41
CA GLN A 227 21.83 -13.68 42.52
C GLN A 227 22.02 -13.03 41.14
N LEU A 228 21.08 -12.17 40.78
CA LEU A 228 21.12 -11.33 39.58
C LEU A 228 20.81 -9.88 40.00
N VAL A 229 21.72 -8.96 39.66
CA VAL A 229 21.44 -7.53 39.76
C VAL A 229 20.44 -7.16 38.66
N ALA A 230 19.33 -6.55 39.03
CA ALA A 230 18.28 -6.12 38.11
C ALA A 230 18.35 -4.61 37.76
N GLN A 231 19.01 -3.82 38.60
CA GLN A 231 19.09 -2.36 38.47
C GLN A 231 20.38 -1.82 39.11
N VAL A 232 20.92 -0.74 38.55
CA VAL A 232 21.92 0.11 39.20
C VAL A 232 21.47 1.57 39.13
N ASP A 233 21.41 2.23 40.27
CA ASP A 233 21.21 3.68 40.40
C ASP A 233 22.29 4.27 41.33
N SER A 234 22.48 5.58 41.21
CA SER A 234 23.28 6.44 42.05
C SER A 234 22.95 6.41 43.55
N GLN A 235 21.77 5.94 43.99
CA GLN A 235 21.43 5.86 45.42
C GLN A 235 21.15 4.48 46.00
N ILE A 236 20.43 3.56 45.33
CA ILE A 236 20.02 2.27 45.92
C ILE A 236 20.10 1.11 44.92
N PHE A 237 20.66 -0.03 45.37
CA PHE A 237 20.53 -1.32 44.69
C PHE A 237 19.26 -2.04 45.18
N PHE A 238 18.40 -2.44 44.24
CA PHE A 238 17.38 -3.46 44.51
C PHE A 238 17.89 -4.82 44.02
N GLN A 239 18.07 -5.74 44.97
CA GLN A 239 18.41 -7.13 44.71
C GLN A 239 17.12 -7.94 44.63
N SER A 240 16.91 -8.64 43.50
CA SER A 240 15.88 -9.66 43.37
C SER A 240 16.50 -11.03 43.62
N GLU A 241 16.06 -11.72 44.66
CA GLU A 241 16.32 -13.16 44.80
C GLU A 241 15.40 -13.92 43.83
N LEU A 242 15.92 -15.02 43.27
CA LEU A 242 15.25 -15.90 42.30
C LEU A 242 14.88 -17.24 42.94
#